data_AF-A0A838ZS35-F1
#
_entry.id   AF-A0A838ZS35-F1
#
_cell.length_a   1.000
_cell.length_b   1.000
_cell.length_c   1.000
_cell.angle_alpha   90.00
_cell.angle_beta   90.00
_cell.angle_gamma   90.00
#
_symmetry.space_group_name_H-M   'P 1'
#
loop_
_entity.id
_entity.type
_entity.pdbx_description
1 polymer ?
#
loop_
_entity_poly.entity_id
_entity_poly.type
_entity_poly.pdbx_seq_one_letter_code
_entity_poly.pdbx_strand_id
1 'polypeptide(L)'
;MKYPKRLIKKGERDQKVVEAIQKQLNKLHCGPIEVDGDFGNQTFKAVKLFQSRNTDINGIPLVVDGVVGAITWEVLFLDDSVPVAEEPTNALFKEVLKIANSQLHVRENPRNSNRGKEVDAYLKAAGLDAHRGNYAWCMAFVYWVFEEACKNLGRSNPMVKTAGVLKQWNQTDCRKFKTKDVVNNPSLIKPGYVFIRNYGRGMGHTGIITAVKGGYIHTIEGNSNDNGTREGIGVFELTRKIKSIENGFIDFNNKA
;
A
#
# COMPACT_ATOMS: atom_id res chain seq x y z
N MET A 1 -3.17 -23.53 1.46
CA MET A 1 -3.10 -23.16 2.90
C MET A 1 -3.20 -21.64 3.02
N LYS A 2 -4.04 -21.10 3.92
CA LYS A 2 -4.15 -19.64 4.10
C LYS A 2 -2.88 -19.09 4.76
N TYR A 3 -2.48 -17.89 4.36
CA TYR A 3 -1.32 -17.17 4.87
C TYR A 3 -1.56 -16.88 6.36
N PRO A 4 -0.62 -17.25 7.24
CA PRO A 4 -0.79 -17.16 8.68
C PRO A 4 -0.76 -15.73 9.24
N LYS A 5 -0.85 -14.71 8.37
CA LYS A 5 -0.87 -13.27 8.72
C LYS A 5 0.37 -12.84 9.53
N ARG A 6 1.51 -13.49 9.27
CA ARG A 6 2.83 -13.16 9.81
C ARG A 6 3.92 -13.65 8.86
N LEU A 7 5.08 -12.99 8.89
CA LEU A 7 6.26 -13.46 8.18
C LEU A 7 6.77 -14.78 8.77
N ILE A 8 7.08 -15.75 7.92
CA ILE A 8 7.66 -17.03 8.33
C ILE A 8 9.16 -17.03 8.01
N LYS A 9 9.99 -17.35 9.00
CA LYS A 9 11.45 -17.29 8.92
C LYS A 9 12.07 -18.27 9.92
N LYS A 10 13.40 -18.33 9.96
CA LYS A 10 14.12 -19.15 10.95
C LYS A 10 13.61 -18.92 12.38
N GLY A 11 13.40 -20.01 13.11
CA GLY A 11 12.82 -19.99 14.45
C GLY A 11 11.30 -19.88 14.51
N GLU A 12 10.59 -20.07 13.37
CA GLU A 12 9.14 -20.26 13.38
C GLU A 12 8.76 -21.42 14.30
N ARG A 13 7.72 -21.23 15.11
CA ARG A 13 7.30 -22.20 16.14
C ARG A 13 6.15 -23.09 15.67
N ASP A 14 5.41 -22.65 14.67
CA ASP A 14 4.29 -23.38 14.11
C ASP A 14 4.77 -24.45 13.13
N GLN A 15 5.04 -25.64 13.67
CA GLN A 15 5.53 -26.79 12.92
C GLN A 15 4.63 -27.12 11.72
N LYS A 16 3.30 -26.98 11.84
CA LYS A 16 2.37 -27.27 10.74
C LYS A 16 2.58 -26.33 9.55
N VAL A 17 2.84 -25.04 9.82
CA VAL A 17 3.18 -24.06 8.77
C VAL A 17 4.52 -24.41 8.13
N VAL A 18 5.52 -24.76 8.94
CA VAL A 18 6.86 -25.09 8.42
C VAL A 18 6.83 -26.36 7.58
N GLU A 19 6.18 -27.42 8.05
CA GLU A 19 5.99 -28.66 7.28
C GLU A 19 5.30 -28.41 5.94
N ALA A 20 4.27 -27.54 5.92
CA ALA A 20 3.58 -27.19 4.69
C ALA A 20 4.53 -26.50 3.69
N ILE A 21 5.38 -25.58 4.17
CA ILE A 21 6.42 -24.94 3.36
C ILE A 21 7.41 -25.99 2.85
N GLN A 22 7.92 -26.87 3.72
CA GLN A 22 8.91 -27.90 3.35
C GLN A 22 8.37 -28.86 2.29
N LYS A 23 7.14 -29.37 2.48
CA LYS A 23 6.43 -30.21 1.49
C LYS A 23 6.32 -29.52 0.14
N GLN A 24 5.96 -28.23 0.15
CA GLN A 24 5.79 -27.45 -1.07
C GLN A 24 7.13 -27.15 -1.77
N LEU A 25 8.18 -26.83 -1.02
CA LEU A 25 9.54 -26.65 -1.57
C LEU A 25 10.07 -27.93 -2.23
N ASN A 26 9.85 -29.09 -1.61
CA ASN A 26 10.20 -30.39 -2.19
C ASN A 26 9.44 -30.65 -3.49
N LYS A 27 8.12 -30.40 -3.49
CA LYS A 27 7.27 -30.53 -4.69
C LYS A 27 7.72 -29.63 -5.84
N LEU A 28 8.22 -28.43 -5.53
CA LEU A 28 8.71 -27.44 -6.49
C LEU A 28 10.21 -27.62 -6.82
N HIS A 29 10.80 -28.78 -6.53
CA HIS A 29 12.19 -29.11 -6.85
C HIS A 29 13.21 -28.11 -6.28
N CYS A 30 12.87 -27.51 -5.12
CA CYS A 30 13.77 -26.68 -4.31
C CYS A 30 14.36 -27.45 -3.12
N GLY A 31 14.10 -28.76 -3.04
CA GLY A 31 14.72 -29.72 -2.12
C GLY A 31 15.58 -30.78 -2.85
N PRO A 32 15.71 -32.01 -2.31
CA PRO A 32 14.99 -32.51 -1.13
C PRO A 32 15.51 -31.90 0.18
N ILE A 33 14.57 -31.54 1.05
CA ILE A 33 14.82 -31.22 2.46
C ILE A 33 13.93 -32.10 3.34
N GLU A 34 14.36 -32.36 4.56
CA GLU A 34 13.55 -33.04 5.56
C GLU A 34 12.28 -32.23 5.88
N VAL A 35 11.19 -32.94 6.15
CA VAL A 35 9.89 -32.36 6.53
C VAL A 35 9.68 -32.60 8.03
N ASP A 36 10.48 -31.91 8.83
CA ASP A 36 10.57 -32.04 10.29
C ASP A 36 9.82 -30.94 11.06
N GLY A 37 9.25 -29.96 10.34
CA GLY A 37 8.61 -28.80 10.96
C GLY A 37 9.58 -27.78 11.56
N ASP A 38 10.89 -27.94 11.35
CA ASP A 38 11.91 -26.95 11.75
C ASP A 38 12.29 -26.02 10.59
N PHE A 39 12.14 -24.71 10.81
CA PHE A 39 12.64 -23.70 9.87
C PHE A 39 14.13 -23.46 10.13
N GLY A 40 14.93 -24.52 9.96
CA GLY A 40 16.37 -24.51 10.14
C GLY A 40 17.13 -23.99 8.92
N ASN A 41 18.44 -24.28 8.87
CA ASN A 41 19.32 -23.85 7.79
C ASN A 41 18.96 -24.46 6.42
N GLN A 42 18.48 -25.70 6.40
CA GLN A 42 18.09 -26.39 5.16
C GLN A 42 16.85 -25.74 4.54
N THR A 43 15.79 -25.57 5.33
CA THR A 43 14.55 -24.87 4.94
C THR A 43 14.86 -23.45 4.45
N PHE A 44 15.71 -22.70 5.17
CA PHE A 44 16.12 -21.36 4.75
C PHE A 44 16.82 -21.32 3.38
N LYS A 45 17.76 -22.23 3.12
CA LYS A 45 18.43 -22.32 1.82
C LYS A 45 17.46 -22.69 0.70
N ALA A 46 16.55 -23.63 0.95
CA ALA A 46 15.52 -24.04 0.01
C ALA A 46 14.55 -22.89 -0.33
N VAL A 47 14.14 -22.08 0.67
CA VAL A 47 13.34 -20.87 0.42
C VAL A 47 14.09 -19.86 -0.43
N LYS A 48 15.38 -19.61 -0.17
CA LYS A 48 16.19 -18.72 -1.01
C LYS A 48 16.32 -19.25 -2.44
N LEU A 49 16.50 -20.56 -2.61
CA LEU A 49 16.54 -21.19 -3.93
C LEU A 49 15.22 -20.99 -4.67
N PHE A 50 14.10 -21.23 -4.00
CA PHE A 50 12.77 -20.97 -4.54
C PHE A 50 12.60 -19.50 -4.95
N GLN A 51 12.91 -18.55 -4.06
CA GLN A 51 12.83 -17.12 -4.35
C GLN A 51 13.71 -16.72 -5.55
N SER A 52 14.91 -17.30 -5.69
CA SER A 52 15.81 -16.98 -6.81
C SER A 52 15.33 -17.47 -8.17
N ARG A 53 14.45 -18.48 -8.20
CA ARG A 53 13.95 -19.13 -9.42
C ARG A 53 12.56 -18.65 -9.85
N ASN A 54 11.92 -17.81 -9.05
CA ASN A 54 10.52 -17.44 -9.24
C ASN A 54 10.31 -15.92 -9.22
N THR A 55 9.28 -15.48 -9.93
CA THR A 55 8.76 -14.12 -9.88
C THR A 55 7.47 -14.08 -9.06
N ASP A 56 7.07 -12.89 -8.61
CA ASP A 56 5.71 -12.65 -8.14
C ASP A 56 4.69 -12.74 -9.28
N ILE A 57 3.40 -12.64 -8.93
CA ILE A 57 2.28 -12.73 -9.88
C ILE A 57 2.29 -11.62 -10.96
N ASN A 58 3.07 -10.56 -10.76
CA ASN A 58 3.23 -9.46 -11.71
C ASN A 58 4.52 -9.59 -12.53
N GLY A 59 5.21 -10.74 -12.47
CA GLY A 59 6.45 -10.98 -13.20
C GLY A 59 7.70 -10.31 -12.61
N ILE A 60 7.62 -9.74 -11.41
CA ILE A 60 8.78 -9.11 -10.77
C ILE A 60 9.54 -10.16 -9.94
N PRO A 61 10.88 -10.25 -10.02
CA PRO A 61 11.65 -11.19 -9.22
C PRO A 61 11.35 -11.10 -7.72
N LEU A 62 11.26 -12.26 -7.06
CA LEU A 62 11.13 -12.31 -5.62
C LEU A 62 12.41 -11.82 -4.95
N VAL A 63 12.27 -11.23 -3.76
CA VAL A 63 13.44 -10.88 -2.95
C VAL A 63 13.99 -12.15 -2.31
N VAL A 64 15.29 -12.37 -2.46
CA VAL A 64 15.98 -13.58 -2.03
C VAL A 64 16.52 -13.42 -0.60
N ASP A 65 15.61 -13.31 0.36
CA ASP A 65 15.91 -13.06 1.78
C ASP A 65 15.74 -14.30 2.69
N GLY A 66 15.16 -15.39 2.17
CA GLY A 66 14.86 -16.60 2.93
C GLY A 66 13.70 -16.43 3.93
N VAL A 67 12.91 -15.37 3.77
CA VAL A 67 11.71 -15.06 4.56
C VAL A 67 10.47 -15.27 3.70
N VAL A 68 9.53 -16.09 4.16
CA VAL A 68 8.27 -16.33 3.47
C VAL A 68 7.23 -15.33 3.98
N GLY A 69 7.12 -14.20 3.28
CA GLY A 69 6.03 -13.23 3.44
C GLY A 69 4.89 -13.47 2.45
N ALA A 70 3.85 -12.63 2.48
CA ALA A 70 2.63 -12.82 1.67
C ALA A 70 2.92 -13.02 0.17
N ILE A 71 3.87 -12.26 -0.40
CA ILE A 71 4.24 -12.38 -1.83
C ILE A 71 4.86 -13.76 -2.11
N THR A 72 5.84 -14.19 -1.31
CA THR A 72 6.45 -15.51 -1.46
C THR A 72 5.44 -16.63 -1.21
N TRP A 73 4.54 -16.45 -0.24
CA TRP A 73 3.50 -17.40 0.10
C TRP A 73 2.50 -17.62 -1.05
N GLU A 74 2.08 -16.53 -1.70
CA GLU A 74 1.17 -16.56 -2.85
C GLU A 74 1.74 -17.41 -4.00
N VAL A 75 3.01 -17.22 -4.33
CA VAL A 75 3.70 -18.01 -5.37
C VAL A 75 3.93 -19.46 -4.92
N LEU A 76 4.27 -19.66 -3.65
CA LEU A 76 4.57 -20.99 -3.11
C LEU A 76 3.32 -21.89 -3.11
N PHE A 77 2.15 -21.35 -2.76
CA PHE A 77 0.91 -22.12 -2.58
C PHE A 77 -0.16 -21.92 -3.67
N LEU A 78 0.05 -20.99 -4.62
CA LEU A 78 -0.82 -20.69 -5.78
C LEU A 78 -2.27 -20.29 -5.40
N ASP A 79 -2.51 -18.98 -5.34
CA ASP A 79 -3.77 -18.18 -5.20
C ASP A 79 -4.85 -18.62 -4.15
N ASP A 80 -5.72 -17.69 -3.76
CA ASP A 80 -6.62 -17.72 -2.57
C ASP A 80 -5.93 -17.83 -1.21
N SER A 81 -4.60 -17.97 -1.18
CA SER A 81 -3.87 -18.17 0.06
C SER A 81 -3.64 -16.89 0.85
N VAL A 82 -3.67 -15.71 0.23
CA VAL A 82 -3.30 -14.44 0.87
C VAL A 82 -4.52 -13.56 1.19
N PRO A 83 -4.41 -12.57 2.10
CA PRO A 83 -5.48 -11.62 2.34
C PRO A 83 -5.80 -10.80 1.08
N VAL A 84 -7.09 -10.74 0.72
CA VAL A 84 -7.62 -9.90 -0.35
C VAL A 84 -8.71 -9.00 0.25
N ALA A 85 -8.68 -7.71 -0.10
CA ALA A 85 -9.72 -6.76 0.26
C ALA A 85 -9.94 -5.78 -0.90
N GLU A 86 -11.09 -5.88 -1.55
CA GLU A 86 -11.46 -5.09 -2.73
C GLU A 86 -12.61 -4.12 -2.46
N GLU A 87 -13.35 -4.32 -1.37
CA GLU A 87 -14.53 -3.52 -1.05
C GLU A 87 -14.29 -2.56 0.13
N PRO A 88 -14.79 -1.32 0.06
CA PRO A 88 -14.78 -0.39 1.19
C PRO A 88 -15.70 -0.89 2.30
N THR A 89 -15.32 -0.62 3.54
CA THR A 89 -16.01 -1.16 4.72
C THR A 89 -17.03 -0.23 5.37
N ASN A 90 -17.20 0.98 4.84
CA ASN A 90 -18.18 1.95 5.33
C ASN A 90 -18.55 2.97 4.23
N ALA A 91 -19.60 3.76 4.48
CA ALA A 91 -20.11 4.75 3.54
C ALA A 91 -19.09 5.84 3.18
N LEU A 92 -18.24 6.27 4.13
CA LEU A 92 -17.21 7.28 3.85
C LEU A 92 -16.21 6.74 2.82
N PHE A 93 -15.65 5.55 3.04
CA PHE A 93 -14.70 4.98 2.09
C PHE A 93 -15.32 4.63 0.75
N LYS A 94 -16.59 4.23 0.72
CA LYS A 94 -17.31 4.06 -0.55
C LYS A 94 -17.37 5.36 -1.35
N GLU A 95 -17.71 6.47 -0.71
CA GLU A 95 -17.80 7.77 -1.39
C GLU A 95 -16.41 8.33 -1.75
N VAL A 96 -15.41 8.17 -0.86
CA VAL A 96 -13.99 8.52 -1.13
C VAL A 96 -13.49 7.80 -2.38
N LEU A 97 -13.71 6.50 -2.50
CA LEU A 97 -13.27 5.73 -3.67
C LEU A 97 -14.01 6.14 -4.94
N LYS A 98 -15.32 6.39 -4.86
CA LYS A 98 -16.11 6.91 -5.99
C LYS A 98 -15.56 8.25 -6.49
N ILE A 99 -15.26 9.17 -5.58
CA ILE A 99 -14.72 10.49 -5.93
C ILE A 99 -13.29 10.38 -6.44
N ALA A 100 -12.43 9.57 -5.81
CA ALA A 100 -11.07 9.35 -6.30
C ALA A 100 -11.06 8.81 -7.74
N ASN A 101 -11.92 7.83 -8.05
CA ASN A 101 -12.06 7.26 -9.38
C ASN A 101 -12.50 8.29 -10.43
N SER A 102 -13.38 9.23 -10.07
CA SER A 102 -13.83 10.27 -11.01
C SER A 102 -12.72 11.26 -11.40
N GLN A 103 -11.62 11.28 -10.65
CA GLN A 103 -10.46 12.13 -10.93
C GLN A 103 -9.38 11.42 -11.73
N LEU A 104 -9.55 10.14 -12.07
CA LEU A 104 -8.64 9.46 -12.99
C LEU A 104 -8.54 10.26 -14.29
N HIS A 105 -7.34 10.31 -14.86
CA HIS A 105 -7.01 11.07 -16.07
C HIS A 105 -6.95 12.59 -15.92
N VAL A 106 -7.22 13.17 -14.75
CA VAL A 106 -6.84 14.56 -14.49
C VAL A 106 -5.34 14.71 -14.71
N ARG A 107 -4.95 15.74 -15.47
CA ARG A 107 -3.56 16.07 -15.81
C ARG A 107 -3.26 17.51 -15.44
N GLU A 108 -1.99 17.77 -15.18
CA GLU A 108 -1.50 19.12 -15.07
C GLU A 108 -1.65 19.86 -16.40
N ASN A 109 -1.97 21.14 -16.32
CA ASN A 109 -2.08 22.03 -17.46
C ASN A 109 -1.51 23.42 -17.11
N PRO A 110 -0.34 23.80 -17.67
CA PRO A 110 0.50 23.03 -18.58
C PRO A 110 1.10 21.76 -17.93
N ARG A 111 1.56 20.79 -18.73
CA ARG A 111 2.23 19.59 -18.21
C ARG A 111 3.49 19.95 -17.41
N ASN A 112 3.76 19.25 -16.29
CA ASN A 112 4.89 19.46 -15.37
C ASN A 112 4.89 20.84 -14.68
N SER A 113 3.72 21.41 -14.44
CA SER A 113 3.59 22.73 -13.80
C SER A 113 3.15 22.67 -12.35
N ASN A 114 2.67 21.52 -11.86
CA ASN A 114 1.81 21.41 -10.66
C ASN A 114 0.61 22.38 -10.67
N ARG A 115 0.07 22.67 -11.85
CA ARG A 115 -1.08 23.56 -12.06
C ARG A 115 -2.13 22.91 -12.95
N GLY A 116 -3.32 23.49 -12.96
CA GLY A 116 -4.46 23.05 -13.76
C GLY A 116 -5.75 23.38 -13.02
N LYS A 117 -6.88 23.42 -13.72
CA LYS A 117 -8.16 23.79 -13.11
C LYS A 117 -8.48 22.94 -11.88
N GLU A 118 -8.33 21.62 -12.01
CA GLU A 118 -8.59 20.65 -10.93
C GLU A 118 -7.47 20.68 -9.88
N VAL A 119 -6.20 20.73 -10.32
CA VAL A 119 -5.03 20.78 -9.41
C VAL A 119 -5.09 22.00 -8.49
N ASP A 120 -5.46 23.16 -9.03
CA ASP A 120 -5.62 24.40 -8.27
C ASP A 120 -6.77 24.29 -7.26
N ALA A 121 -7.86 23.58 -7.61
CA ALA A 121 -8.96 23.32 -6.69
C ALA A 121 -8.53 22.40 -5.53
N TYR A 122 -7.70 21.38 -5.80
CA TYR A 122 -7.13 20.51 -4.77
C TYR A 122 -6.26 21.31 -3.79
N LEU A 123 -5.34 22.12 -4.33
CA LEU A 123 -4.46 22.99 -3.54
C LEU A 123 -5.28 23.96 -2.67
N LYS A 124 -6.30 24.60 -3.25
CA LYS A 124 -7.21 25.51 -2.53
C LYS A 124 -7.94 24.82 -1.39
N ALA A 125 -8.45 23.61 -1.60
CA ALA A 125 -9.13 22.85 -0.54
C ALA A 125 -8.19 22.55 0.63
N ALA A 126 -6.91 22.27 0.36
CA ALA A 126 -5.89 22.08 1.39
C ALA A 126 -5.37 23.39 2.03
N GLY A 127 -5.90 24.55 1.62
CA GLY A 127 -5.54 25.86 2.16
C GLY A 127 -4.34 26.53 1.50
N LEU A 128 -3.93 26.07 0.31
CA LEU A 128 -2.86 26.68 -0.47
C LEU A 128 -3.42 27.56 -1.60
N ASP A 129 -2.71 28.65 -1.90
CA ASP A 129 -2.96 29.47 -3.08
C ASP A 129 -1.96 29.05 -4.18
N ALA A 130 -2.47 28.40 -5.23
CA ALA A 130 -1.68 27.88 -6.33
C ALA A 130 -0.92 28.98 -7.12
N HIS A 131 -1.30 30.25 -6.98
CA HIS A 131 -0.62 31.38 -7.62
C HIS A 131 0.54 31.94 -6.78
N ARG A 132 0.68 31.53 -5.51
CA ARG A 132 1.73 32.00 -4.60
C ARG A 132 2.95 31.08 -4.53
N GLY A 133 2.96 29.98 -5.29
CA GLY A 133 4.08 29.04 -5.30
C GLY A 133 3.84 27.84 -6.18
N ASN A 134 4.85 26.98 -6.27
CA ASN A 134 4.80 25.71 -6.96
C ASN A 134 4.78 24.59 -5.91
N TYR A 135 3.65 23.88 -5.79
CA TYR A 135 3.41 22.96 -4.69
C TYR A 135 3.16 21.55 -5.19
N ALA A 136 3.82 20.57 -4.56
CA ALA A 136 3.40 19.18 -4.74
C ALA A 136 1.97 19.01 -4.19
N TRP A 137 1.10 18.39 -4.99
CA TRP A 137 -0.35 18.38 -4.72
C TRP A 137 -0.92 17.01 -4.33
N CYS A 138 -0.08 15.99 -4.06
CA CYS A 138 -0.56 14.63 -3.73
C CYS A 138 -1.47 14.59 -2.49
N MET A 139 -1.05 15.18 -1.36
CA MET A 139 -1.90 15.24 -0.16
C MET A 139 -3.04 16.24 -0.31
N ALA A 140 -2.86 17.30 -1.11
CA ALA A 140 -3.95 18.23 -1.40
C ALA A 140 -5.09 17.55 -2.15
N PHE A 141 -4.76 16.68 -3.11
CA PHE A 141 -5.70 15.80 -3.79
C PHE A 141 -6.42 14.87 -2.81
N VAL A 142 -5.69 14.14 -1.96
CA VAL A 142 -6.31 13.23 -0.98
C VAL A 142 -7.23 13.99 -0.03
N TYR A 143 -6.79 15.16 0.48
CA TYR A 143 -7.63 16.02 1.32
C TYR A 143 -8.92 16.45 0.61
N TRP A 144 -8.81 16.90 -0.64
CA TRP A 144 -9.95 17.31 -1.46
C TRP A 144 -10.93 16.16 -1.69
N VAL A 145 -10.45 14.94 -1.98
CA VAL A 145 -11.32 13.77 -2.16
C VAL A 145 -12.13 13.49 -0.88
N PHE A 146 -11.49 13.50 0.29
CA PHE A 146 -12.18 13.33 1.57
C PHE A 146 -13.14 14.50 1.86
N GLU A 147 -12.77 15.72 1.51
CA GLU A 147 -13.62 16.90 1.68
C GLU A 147 -14.91 16.79 0.87
N GLU A 148 -14.83 16.43 -0.41
CA GLU A 148 -16.00 16.22 -1.26
C GLU A 148 -16.84 15.02 -0.80
N ALA A 149 -16.21 13.92 -0.36
CA ALA A 149 -16.92 12.77 0.17
C ALA A 149 -17.70 13.12 1.44
N CYS A 150 -17.08 13.88 2.34
CA CYS A 150 -17.70 14.34 3.57
C CYS A 150 -18.85 15.33 3.31
N LYS A 151 -18.72 16.23 2.33
CA LYS A 151 -19.82 17.11 1.89
C LYS A 151 -21.02 16.32 1.37
N ASN A 152 -20.78 15.35 0.49
CA ASN A 152 -21.85 14.49 -0.06
C ASN A 152 -22.59 13.70 1.04
N LEU A 153 -21.89 13.38 2.12
CA LEU A 153 -22.43 12.65 3.27
C LEU A 153 -22.91 13.55 4.42
N GLY A 154 -22.85 14.88 4.26
CA GLY A 154 -23.27 15.82 5.31
C GLY A 154 -22.48 15.70 6.62
N ARG A 155 -21.19 15.38 6.56
CA ARG A 155 -20.31 15.19 7.74
C ARG A 155 -19.04 16.02 7.66
N SER A 156 -18.35 16.18 8.79
CA SER A 156 -17.05 16.84 8.84
C SER A 156 -15.92 15.96 8.28
N ASN A 157 -14.95 16.58 7.62
CA ASN A 157 -13.73 15.92 7.13
C ASN A 157 -12.82 15.53 8.31
N PRO A 158 -12.46 14.24 8.48
CA PRO A 158 -11.59 13.79 9.57
C PRO A 158 -10.11 14.11 9.34
N MET A 159 -9.72 14.54 8.14
CA MET A 159 -8.33 14.85 7.83
C MET A 159 -7.90 16.20 8.42
N VAL A 160 -6.63 16.30 8.82
CA VAL A 160 -6.00 17.60 9.05
C VAL A 160 -5.99 18.38 7.73
N LYS A 161 -6.40 19.66 7.75
CA LYS A 161 -6.36 20.53 6.57
C LYS A 161 -4.92 20.91 6.23
N THR A 162 -4.29 20.16 5.34
CA THR A 162 -2.88 20.34 4.94
C THR A 162 -2.57 19.69 3.59
N ALA A 163 -1.64 20.28 2.84
CA ALA A 163 -1.00 19.64 1.69
C ALA A 163 0.32 18.92 2.06
N GLY A 164 0.76 19.01 3.31
CA GLY A 164 1.97 18.35 3.80
C GLY A 164 1.73 16.90 4.21
N VAL A 165 2.32 15.95 3.49
CA VAL A 165 2.21 14.49 3.75
C VAL A 165 2.61 14.12 5.19
N LEU A 166 3.79 14.56 5.64
CA LEU A 166 4.29 14.24 6.98
C LEU A 166 3.54 15.02 8.07
N LYS A 167 3.01 16.21 7.75
CA LYS A 167 2.15 16.95 8.67
C LYS A 167 0.85 16.18 8.93
N GLN A 168 0.23 15.60 7.89
CA GLN A 168 -0.93 14.72 8.04
C GLN A 168 -0.62 13.55 8.97
N TRP A 169 0.49 12.85 8.70
CA TRP A 169 0.90 11.69 9.50
C TRP A 169 1.19 12.04 10.96
N ASN A 170 1.84 13.17 11.22
CA ASN A 170 2.24 13.54 12.58
C ASN A 170 1.07 14.13 13.39
N GLN A 171 0.16 14.87 12.77
CA GLN A 171 -0.87 15.63 13.49
C GLN A 171 -2.23 14.93 13.57
N THR A 172 -2.53 13.97 12.69
CA THR A 172 -3.82 13.26 12.80
C THR A 172 -3.89 12.43 14.08
N ASP A 173 -5.05 12.47 14.73
CA ASP A 173 -5.47 11.61 15.84
C ASP A 173 -6.12 10.29 15.36
N CYS A 174 -6.29 10.13 14.04
CA CYS A 174 -6.85 8.92 13.46
C CYS A 174 -5.91 7.72 13.62
N ARG A 175 -6.50 6.51 13.59
CA ARG A 175 -5.75 5.26 13.76
C ARG A 175 -4.68 5.09 12.67
N LYS A 176 -3.46 4.73 13.09
CA LYS A 176 -2.28 4.52 12.23
C LYS A 176 -1.80 3.07 12.30
N PHE A 177 -1.33 2.56 11.18
CA PHE A 177 -0.67 1.26 11.08
C PHE A 177 0.73 1.46 10.51
N LYS A 178 1.76 0.96 11.21
CA LYS A 178 3.14 1.06 10.70
C LYS A 178 3.37 0.00 9.63
N THR A 179 4.19 0.31 8.64
CA THR A 179 4.49 -0.62 7.53
C THR A 179 4.97 -1.98 8.03
N LYS A 180 5.82 -2.03 9.06
CA LYS A 180 6.29 -3.29 9.63
C LYS A 180 5.15 -4.22 10.07
N ASP A 181 4.07 -3.66 10.61
CA ASP A 181 2.93 -4.44 11.12
C ASP A 181 2.07 -4.92 9.96
N VAL A 182 1.91 -4.08 8.93
CA VAL A 182 1.13 -4.40 7.73
C VAL A 182 1.86 -5.38 6.81
N VAL A 183 3.20 -5.33 6.72
CA VAL A 183 3.99 -6.36 6.01
C VAL A 183 3.81 -7.73 6.66
N ASN A 184 3.73 -7.77 8.00
CA ASN A 184 3.43 -9.01 8.71
C ASN A 184 1.99 -9.46 8.42
N ASN A 185 1.03 -8.55 8.56
CA ASN A 185 -0.40 -8.82 8.37
C ASN A 185 -1.06 -7.80 7.43
N PRO A 186 -1.12 -8.10 6.11
CA PRO A 186 -1.77 -7.20 5.16
C PRO A 186 -3.26 -6.97 5.41
N SER A 187 -3.94 -7.85 6.16
CA SER A 187 -5.37 -7.70 6.46
C SER A 187 -5.67 -6.56 7.44
N LEU A 188 -4.65 -5.84 7.92
CA LEU A 188 -4.80 -4.67 8.78
C LEU A 188 -5.27 -3.43 8.01
N ILE A 189 -5.03 -3.38 6.71
CA ILE A 189 -5.39 -2.25 5.84
C ILE A 189 -6.52 -2.62 4.89
N LYS A 190 -7.25 -1.62 4.42
CA LYS A 190 -8.48 -1.79 3.64
C LYS A 190 -8.62 -0.71 2.56
N PRO A 191 -9.44 -0.94 1.53
CA PRO A 191 -9.85 0.10 0.60
C PRO A 191 -10.41 1.35 1.32
N GLY A 192 -9.98 2.52 0.86
CA GLY A 192 -10.26 3.83 1.45
C GLY A 192 -9.21 4.32 2.46
N TYR A 193 -8.31 3.47 2.93
CA TYR A 193 -7.18 3.91 3.76
C TYR A 193 -6.17 4.70 2.94
N VAL A 194 -5.37 5.54 3.62
CA VAL A 194 -4.37 6.39 2.97
C VAL A 194 -2.97 5.91 3.36
N PHE A 195 -2.10 5.67 2.38
CA PHE A 195 -0.70 5.33 2.64
C PHE A 195 0.15 6.59 2.78
N ILE A 196 1.21 6.52 3.56
CA ILE A 196 2.17 7.60 3.78
C ILE A 196 3.58 7.11 3.49
N ARG A 197 4.21 7.74 2.49
CA ARG A 197 5.63 7.59 2.17
C ARG A 197 6.42 8.77 2.69
N ASN A 198 7.64 8.49 3.14
CA ASN A 198 8.56 9.47 3.68
C ASN A 198 9.90 9.30 2.99
N TYR A 199 10.28 10.30 2.19
CA TYR A 199 11.54 10.31 1.46
C TYR A 199 12.65 11.07 2.20
N GLY A 200 12.39 11.49 3.44
CA GLY A 200 13.28 12.33 4.23
C GLY A 200 13.25 13.79 3.79
N ARG A 201 13.93 14.65 4.55
CA ARG A 201 14.03 16.11 4.30
C ARG A 201 12.68 16.83 4.13
N GLY A 202 11.65 16.35 4.84
CA GLY A 202 10.29 16.92 4.75
C GLY A 202 9.49 16.48 3.52
N MET A 203 10.07 15.67 2.62
CA MET A 203 9.42 15.17 1.42
C MET A 203 8.67 13.87 1.70
N GLY A 204 7.51 13.72 1.08
CA GLY A 204 6.72 12.49 1.17
C GLY A 204 5.78 12.35 0.00
N HIS A 205 5.12 11.20 -0.08
CA HIS A 205 4.07 10.93 -1.06
C HIS A 205 2.92 10.16 -0.42
N THR A 206 1.75 10.24 -1.02
CA THR A 206 0.54 9.62 -0.48
C THR A 206 -0.44 9.28 -1.60
N GLY A 207 -1.45 8.50 -1.25
CA GLY A 207 -2.54 8.12 -2.12
C GLY A 207 -3.56 7.28 -1.36
N ILE A 208 -4.68 7.02 -2.03
CA ILE A 208 -5.82 6.29 -1.47
C ILE A 208 -5.73 4.84 -1.94
N ILE A 209 -5.82 3.89 -1.01
CA ILE A 209 -5.84 2.46 -1.32
C ILE A 209 -7.20 2.11 -1.93
N THR A 210 -7.21 1.51 -3.12
CA THR A 210 -8.41 0.98 -3.78
C THR A 210 -8.60 -0.51 -3.54
N ALA A 211 -7.50 -1.27 -3.42
CA ALA A 211 -7.54 -2.70 -3.10
C ALA A 211 -6.27 -3.17 -2.40
N VAL A 212 -6.36 -4.30 -1.69
CA VAL A 212 -5.24 -4.99 -1.06
C VAL A 212 -5.21 -6.42 -1.60
N LYS A 213 -4.07 -6.85 -2.15
CA LYS A 213 -3.85 -8.20 -2.63
C LYS A 213 -2.53 -8.74 -2.10
N GLY A 214 -2.59 -9.53 -1.05
CA GLY A 214 -1.42 -10.09 -0.39
C GLY A 214 -0.41 -9.02 0.02
N GLY A 215 0.78 -9.04 -0.57
CA GLY A 215 1.83 -8.04 -0.30
C GLY A 215 1.71 -6.74 -1.10
N TYR A 216 0.64 -6.55 -1.86
CA TYR A 216 0.41 -5.41 -2.74
C TYR A 216 -0.81 -4.59 -2.33
N ILE A 217 -0.77 -3.32 -2.73
CA ILE A 217 -1.92 -2.41 -2.72
C ILE A 217 -2.11 -1.84 -4.12
N HIS A 218 -3.36 -1.70 -4.51
CA HIS A 218 -3.79 -0.84 -5.61
C HIS A 218 -4.17 0.52 -5.04
N THR A 219 -3.87 1.58 -5.78
CA THR A 219 -3.96 2.95 -5.25
C THR A 219 -4.35 3.94 -6.33
N ILE A 220 -5.06 5.00 -5.93
CA ILE A 220 -5.24 6.21 -6.74
C ILE A 220 -4.43 7.34 -6.11
N GLU A 221 -3.61 8.00 -6.93
CA GLU A 221 -2.62 8.96 -6.48
C GLU A 221 -2.61 10.20 -7.34
N GLY A 222 -2.78 11.37 -6.70
CA GLY A 222 -2.51 12.67 -7.31
C GLY A 222 -1.03 13.01 -7.27
N ASN A 223 -0.60 13.91 -8.15
CA ASN A 223 0.80 14.24 -8.39
C ASN A 223 1.67 12.99 -8.61
N SER A 224 1.24 12.14 -9.55
CA SER A 224 1.95 10.91 -9.90
C SER A 224 2.07 10.75 -11.42
N ASN A 225 2.64 9.64 -11.88
CA ASN A 225 2.83 9.26 -13.29
C ASN A 225 2.74 7.72 -13.43
N ASP A 226 2.73 7.22 -14.66
CA ASP A 226 2.59 5.78 -14.97
C ASP A 226 3.63 4.88 -14.29
N ASN A 227 4.80 5.44 -13.93
CA ASN A 227 5.90 4.70 -13.28
C ASN A 227 6.01 5.00 -11.77
N GLY A 228 5.09 5.77 -11.19
CA GLY A 228 5.10 6.18 -9.78
C GLY A 228 6.35 6.96 -9.36
N THR A 229 7.00 7.65 -10.30
CA THR A 229 8.20 8.48 -10.05
C THR A 229 7.81 9.83 -9.42
N ARG A 230 8.81 10.56 -8.92
CA ARG A 230 8.62 11.75 -8.08
C ARG A 230 7.96 12.95 -8.79
N GLU A 231 8.20 13.13 -10.08
CA GLU A 231 7.62 14.24 -10.86
C GLU A 231 6.29 13.79 -11.46
N GLY A 232 5.21 14.11 -10.75
CA GLY A 232 3.88 13.76 -11.19
C GLY A 232 3.37 14.68 -12.29
N ILE A 233 2.43 14.17 -13.08
CA ILE A 233 1.79 14.88 -14.19
C ILE A 233 0.26 14.83 -14.10
N GLY A 234 -0.29 14.19 -13.07
CA GLY A 234 -1.72 13.95 -12.96
C GLY A 234 -2.10 12.93 -11.89
N VAL A 235 -3.35 12.46 -12.01
CA VAL A 235 -3.94 11.40 -11.17
C VAL A 235 -3.83 10.07 -11.92
N PHE A 236 -3.29 9.05 -11.23
CA PHE A 236 -3.02 7.73 -11.78
C PHE A 236 -3.44 6.62 -10.83
N GLU A 237 -3.78 5.47 -11.41
CA GLU A 237 -3.87 4.21 -10.69
C GLU A 237 -2.51 3.53 -10.69
N LEU A 238 -2.08 3.02 -9.53
CA LEU A 238 -0.79 2.38 -9.35
C LEU A 238 -0.88 1.16 -8.45
N THR A 239 -0.01 0.19 -8.72
CA THR A 239 0.22 -0.98 -7.85
C THR A 239 1.53 -0.78 -7.08
N ARG A 240 1.49 -0.93 -5.75
CA ARG A 240 2.67 -0.81 -4.88
C ARG A 240 2.87 -2.03 -4.02
N LYS A 241 4.13 -2.36 -3.73
CA LYS A 241 4.48 -3.34 -2.69
C LYS A 241 4.28 -2.67 -1.33
N ILE A 242 3.58 -3.30 -0.39
CA ILE A 242 3.36 -2.76 0.97
C ILE A 242 4.70 -2.38 1.62
N LYS A 243 5.73 -3.21 1.44
CA LYS A 243 7.08 -2.97 1.98
C LYS A 243 7.78 -1.72 1.44
N SER A 244 7.33 -1.14 0.32
CA SER A 244 7.90 0.10 -0.24
C SER A 244 7.26 1.36 0.35
N ILE A 245 6.34 1.24 1.32
CA ILE A 245 5.74 2.36 2.01
C ILE A 245 6.55 2.64 3.27
N GLU A 246 7.24 3.78 3.37
CA GLU A 246 8.25 3.99 4.42
C GLU A 246 7.64 4.26 5.81
N ASN A 247 6.52 4.99 5.89
CA ASN A 247 5.92 5.37 7.18
C ASN A 247 4.81 4.41 7.61
N GLY A 248 3.74 4.29 6.80
CA GLY A 248 2.59 3.45 7.15
C GLY A 248 1.28 3.90 6.51
N PHE A 249 0.18 3.61 7.18
CA PHE A 249 -1.20 3.75 6.68
C PHE A 249 -2.11 4.39 7.72
N ILE A 250 -3.12 5.13 7.28
CA ILE A 250 -4.08 5.84 8.14
C ILE A 250 -5.50 5.37 7.81
N ASP A 251 -6.27 5.04 8.86
CA ASP A 251 -7.70 4.81 8.83
C ASP A 251 -8.43 6.08 9.28
N PHE A 252 -9.04 6.80 8.34
CA PHE A 252 -9.78 8.04 8.61
C PHE A 252 -11.23 7.83 9.06
N ASN A 253 -11.69 6.59 9.28
CA ASN A 253 -13.03 6.34 9.78
C ASN A 253 -13.12 6.39 11.32
N ASN A 254 -12.01 6.12 12.01
CA ASN A 254 -11.98 6.02 13.47
C ASN A 254 -10.86 6.88 14.07
N LYS A 255 -11.21 7.72 15.05
CA LYS A 255 -10.24 8.36 15.94
C LYS A 255 -9.61 7.30 16.85
N ALA A 256 -8.30 7.40 17.06
CA ALA A 256 -7.54 6.48 17.93
C ALA A 256 -7.81 6.75 19.41
#